data_AF-A0A4Y9PW69-F1
#
_entry.id   AF-A0A4Y9PW69-F1
#
_cell.length_a   1.000
_cell.length_b   1.000
_cell.length_c   1.000
_cell.angle_alpha   90.00
_cell.angle_beta   90.00
_cell.angle_gamma   90.00
#
_symmetry.space_group_name_H-M   'P 1'
#
loop_
_entity.id
_entity.type
_entity.pdbx_description
1 polymer ?
#
loop_
_entity_poly.entity_id
_entity_poly.type
_entity_poly.pdbx_seq_one_letter_code
_entity_poly.pdbx_strand_id
1 'polypeptide(L)'
;MAEYRMSEAQLQDAILELAELRGWLFFHDYDSRRNNPGWPDLFLLHPRTGEIVIAELKAARGRLSGDQKVWIAAFAVAGITVHVWRPIDLTNGQINRALTPGTAPSRTVVTCYPVERYL
;
A
#
# COMPACT_ATOMS: atom_id res chain seq x y z
N MET A 1 -0.44 -6.58 29.25
CA MET A 1 0.25 -6.76 27.96
C MET A 1 0.51 -5.36 27.40
N ALA A 2 1.75 -4.88 27.47
CA ALA A 2 2.08 -3.53 27.01
C ALA A 2 1.74 -3.43 25.52
N GLU A 3 0.77 -2.58 25.20
CA GLU A 3 0.39 -2.20 23.84
C GLU A 3 1.66 -1.66 23.17
N TYR A 4 2.29 -2.45 22.29
CA TYR A 4 3.47 -2.05 21.53
C TYR A 4 3.05 -0.85 20.69
N ARG A 5 3.38 0.37 21.15
CA ARG A 5 3.07 1.63 20.46
C ARG A 5 4.01 1.79 19.27
N MET A 6 3.78 0.98 18.23
CA MET A 6 4.41 1.18 16.93
C MET A 6 3.96 2.52 16.37
N SER A 7 4.91 3.36 15.98
CA SER A 7 4.61 4.61 15.27
C SER A 7 4.15 4.31 13.84
N GLU A 8 3.60 5.32 13.17
CA GLU A 8 3.24 5.22 11.75
C GLU A 8 4.48 4.96 10.87
N ALA A 9 5.59 5.63 11.16
CA ALA A 9 6.86 5.41 10.46
C ALA A 9 7.39 3.98 10.66
N GLN A 10 7.35 3.45 11.88
CA GLN A 10 7.77 2.06 12.13
C GLN A 10 6.87 1.05 11.40
N LEU A 11 5.56 1.31 11.36
CA LEU A 11 4.63 0.49 10.59
C LEU A 11 4.95 0.56 9.10
N GLN A 12 5.23 1.76 8.57
CA GLN A 12 5.64 1.97 7.19
C GLN A 12 6.89 1.16 6.87
N ASP A 13 7.96 1.30 7.65
CA ASP A 13 9.22 0.60 7.44
C ASP A 13 9.01 -0.92 7.38
N ALA A 14 8.23 -1.48 8.32
CA ALA A 14 7.93 -2.92 8.34
C ALA A 14 7.13 -3.38 7.10
N ILE A 15 6.22 -2.55 6.59
CA ILE A 15 5.47 -2.84 5.37
C ILE A 15 6.38 -2.79 4.15
N LEU A 16 7.25 -1.78 4.05
CA LEU A 16 8.16 -1.60 2.92
C LEU A 16 9.21 -2.73 2.87
N GLU A 17 9.76 -3.14 4.01
CA GLU A 17 10.66 -4.29 4.10
C GLU A 17 9.96 -5.58 3.61
N LEU A 18 8.72 -5.81 4.05
CA LEU A 18 7.94 -6.96 3.60
C LEU A 18 7.60 -6.91 2.10
N ALA A 19 7.28 -5.72 1.59
CA ALA A 19 7.00 -5.47 0.19
C ALA A 19 8.24 -5.77 -0.68
N GLU A 20 9.41 -5.28 -0.28
CA GLU A 20 10.68 -5.53 -0.96
C GLU A 20 11.03 -7.02 -0.97
N LEU A 21 10.95 -7.70 0.18
CA LEU A 21 11.18 -9.14 0.30
C LEU A 21 10.28 -9.99 -0.63
N ARG A 22 9.12 -9.46 -1.01
CA ARG A 22 8.13 -10.14 -1.85
C ARG A 22 8.07 -9.62 -3.28
N GLY A 23 8.97 -8.71 -3.64
CA GLY A 23 9.10 -8.19 -5.00
C GLY A 23 7.98 -7.24 -5.41
N TRP A 24 7.35 -6.56 -4.46
CA TRP A 24 6.45 -5.45 -4.77
C TRP A 24 7.26 -4.21 -5.11
N LEU A 25 6.88 -3.52 -6.18
CA LEU A 25 7.28 -2.14 -6.40
C LEU A 25 6.43 -1.25 -5.49
N PHE A 26 6.99 -0.17 -4.97
CA PHE A 26 6.23 0.76 -4.14
C PHE A 26 6.62 2.21 -4.36
N PHE A 27 5.68 3.09 -4.07
CA PHE A 27 5.86 4.52 -3.96
C PHE A 27 5.29 4.98 -2.60
N HIS A 28 6.03 5.85 -1.93
CA HIS A 28 5.55 6.61 -0.81
C HIS A 28 6.11 8.03 -0.90
N ASP A 29 5.33 8.99 -0.42
CA ASP A 29 5.67 10.39 -0.53
C ASP A 29 6.40 10.88 0.73
N TYR A 30 7.67 11.25 0.55
CA TYR A 30 8.52 11.73 1.65
C TYR A 30 8.15 13.15 2.14
N ASP A 31 7.43 13.96 1.34
CA ASP A 31 7.02 15.31 1.73
C ASP A 31 5.65 15.72 1.13
N SER A 32 4.59 15.21 1.76
CA SER A 32 3.20 15.45 1.35
C SER A 32 2.73 16.90 1.35
N ARG A 33 3.47 17.80 2.01
CA ARG A 33 3.16 19.23 2.01
C ARG A 33 3.36 19.89 0.64
N ARG A 34 4.06 19.20 -0.27
CA ARG A 34 4.33 19.67 -1.63
C ARG A 34 3.32 19.16 -2.66
N ASN A 35 2.38 18.32 -2.23
CA ASN A 35 1.44 17.61 -3.10
C ASN A 35 0.00 18.01 -2.80
N ASN A 36 -0.93 17.56 -3.66
CA ASN A 36 -2.35 17.68 -3.36
C ASN A 36 -2.65 16.87 -2.09
N PRO A 37 -3.29 17.47 -1.08
CA PRO A 37 -3.43 16.84 0.23
C PRO A 37 -4.32 15.59 0.16
N GLY A 38 -4.01 14.63 1.03
CA GLY A 38 -4.84 13.46 1.28
C GLY A 38 -4.60 12.25 0.37
N TRP A 39 -3.60 12.29 -0.52
CA TRP A 39 -3.15 11.09 -1.21
C TRP A 39 -2.73 10.01 -0.20
N PRO A 40 -3.09 8.73 -0.39
CA PRO A 40 -2.71 7.66 0.54
C PRO A 40 -1.20 7.47 0.67
N ASP A 41 -0.73 7.12 1.86
CA ASP A 41 0.70 7.03 2.17
C ASP A 41 1.47 6.07 1.26
N LEU A 42 0.88 4.92 0.91
CA LEU A 42 1.52 3.86 0.14
C LEU A 42 0.74 3.52 -1.13
N PHE A 43 1.48 3.40 -2.23
CA PHE A 43 1.05 2.73 -3.45
C PHE A 43 2.02 1.57 -3.72
N LEU A 44 1.52 0.35 -3.89
CA LEU A 44 2.31 -0.83 -4.21
C LEU A 44 1.74 -1.53 -5.44
N LEU A 45 2.63 -2.04 -6.29
CA LEU A 45 2.32 -2.77 -7.51
C LEU A 45 3.22 -4.01 -7.59
N HIS A 46 2.63 -5.20 -7.64
CA HIS A 46 3.39 -6.41 -7.87
C HIS A 46 3.56 -6.67 -9.38
N PRO A 47 4.79 -6.60 -9.93
CA PRO A 47 4.99 -6.49 -11.38
C PRO A 47 4.69 -7.80 -12.12
N ARG A 48 4.71 -8.96 -11.44
CA ARG A 48 4.37 -10.26 -12.06
C ARG A 48 2.89 -10.60 -12.00
N THR A 49 2.17 -10.13 -10.97
CA THR A 49 0.73 -10.45 -10.79
C THR A 49 -0.17 -9.31 -11.26
N GLY A 50 0.36 -8.09 -11.38
CA GLY A 50 -0.42 -6.89 -11.67
C GLY A 50 -1.30 -6.45 -10.50
N GLU A 51 -1.14 -7.05 -9.32
CA GLU A 51 -1.89 -6.68 -8.12
C GLU A 51 -1.46 -5.31 -7.64
N ILE A 52 -2.43 -4.49 -7.26
CA ILE A 52 -2.24 -3.15 -6.71
C ILE A 52 -2.73 -3.15 -5.27
N VAL A 53 -1.92 -2.60 -4.38
CA VAL A 53 -2.30 -2.31 -3.00
C VAL A 53 -2.09 -0.83 -2.77
N ILE A 54 -3.14 -0.14 -2.33
CA ILE A 54 -3.06 1.24 -1.88
C ILE A 54 -3.40 1.26 -0.40
N ALA A 55 -2.58 1.90 0.41
CA ALA A 55 -2.77 1.93 1.85
C ALA A 55 -2.52 3.32 2.44
N GLU A 56 -3.40 3.70 3.34
CA GLU A 56 -3.25 4.81 4.27
C GLU A 56 -2.87 4.22 5.64
N LEU A 57 -1.79 4.71 6.23
CA LEU A 57 -1.28 4.25 7.50
C LEU A 57 -1.77 5.15 8.63
N LYS A 58 -2.05 4.55 9.78
CA LYS A 58 -2.38 5.29 11.00
C LYS A 58 -1.74 4.63 12.21
N ALA A 59 -1.28 5.46 13.14
CA ALA A 59 -1.11 5.02 14.52
C ALA A 59 -2.39 4.37 15.07
N ALA A 60 -2.29 3.57 16.14
CA ALA A 60 -3.42 2.79 16.69
C ALA A 60 -4.72 3.59 16.88
N ARG A 61 -4.63 4.87 17.26
CA ARG A 61 -5.77 5.79 17.45
C ARG A 61 -5.84 6.94 16.44
N GLY A 62 -4.99 6.92 15.41
CA GLY A 62 -4.97 7.94 14.35
C GLY A 62 -6.29 8.01 13.59
N ARG A 63 -6.70 9.21 13.19
CA ARG A 63 -7.93 9.45 12.42
C ARG A 63 -7.60 9.88 11.01
N LEU A 64 -8.49 9.56 10.08
CA LEU A 64 -8.43 10.10 8.72
C LEU A 64 -8.79 11.57 8.71
N SER A 65 -8.03 12.37 7.96
CA SER A 65 -8.37 13.76 7.65
C SER A 65 -9.58 13.84 6.71
N GLY A 66 -10.11 15.05 6.49
CA GLY A 66 -11.16 15.28 5.50
C GLY A 66 -10.69 14.90 4.09
N ASP A 67 -9.52 15.41 3.68
CA ASP A 67 -8.97 15.17 2.34
C ASP A 67 -8.66 13.70 2.07
N GLN A 68 -8.17 12.96 3.08
CA GLN A 68 -7.93 11.52 2.97
C GLN A 68 -9.23 10.76 2.70
N LYS A 69 -10.33 11.13 3.37
CA LYS A 69 -11.64 10.51 3.11
C LYS A 69 -12.13 10.78 1.70
N VAL A 70 -11.86 11.96 1.15
CA VAL A 70 -12.22 12.31 -0.24
C VAL A 70 -11.48 11.42 -1.22
N TRP A 71 -10.17 11.26 -1.06
CA TRP A 71 -9.38 10.36 -1.92
C TRP A 71 -9.81 8.90 -1.80
N ILE A 72 -10.03 8.40 -0.58
CA ILE A 72 -10.49 7.02 -0.36
C ILE A 72 -11.84 6.79 -1.04
N ALA A 73 -12.78 7.75 -0.94
CA ALA A 73 -14.06 7.66 -1.62
C ALA A 73 -13.90 7.68 -3.15
N ALA A 74 -13.00 8.50 -3.69
CA ALA A 74 -12.72 8.55 -5.13
C ALA A 74 -12.12 7.25 -5.67
N PHE A 75 -11.18 6.62 -4.95
CA PHE A 75 -10.66 5.30 -5.30
C PHE A 75 -11.75 4.23 -5.30
N ALA A 76 -12.65 4.28 -4.32
CA ALA A 76 -13.78 3.35 -4.26
C ALA A 76 -14.70 3.50 -5.50
N VAL A 77 -14.95 4.72 -5.98
CA VAL A 77 -15.69 4.96 -7.25
C VAL A 77 -14.96 4.34 -8.44
N ALA A 78 -13.63 4.37 -8.45
CA ALA A 78 -12.81 3.71 -9.47
C ALA A 78 -12.72 2.17 -9.32
N GLY A 79 -13.40 1.58 -8.33
CA GLY A 79 -13.35 0.14 -8.05
C GLY A 79 -12.05 -0.31 -7.36
N ILE A 80 -11.28 0.63 -6.81
CA ILE A 80 -10.02 0.36 -6.12
C ILE A 80 -10.23 0.50 -4.61
N THR A 81 -9.80 -0.51 -3.86
CA THR A 81 -9.86 -0.46 -2.40
C THR A 81 -8.59 0.19 -1.85
N VAL A 82 -8.77 1.20 -0.98
CA VAL A 82 -7.68 1.73 -0.14
C VAL A 82 -7.78 1.08 1.23
N HIS A 83 -6.71 0.41 1.66
CA HIS A 83 -6.60 -0.11 3.01
C HIS A 83 -6.31 1.03 3.99
N VAL A 84 -6.92 0.97 5.17
CA VAL A 84 -6.52 1.84 6.29
C VAL A 84 -5.87 0.94 7.33
N TRP A 85 -4.54 0.90 7.33
CA TRP A 85 -3.77 -0.01 8.17
C TRP A 85 -3.28 0.65 9.44
N ARG A 86 -3.26 -0.16 10.50
CA ARG A 86 -2.78 0.17 11.84
C ARG A 86 -1.81 -0.91 12.31
N PRO A 87 -1.06 -0.67 13.41
CA PRO A 87 -0.14 -1.69 13.93
C PRO A 87 -0.76 -3.06 14.20
N ILE A 88 -2.05 -3.11 14.56
CA ILE A 88 -2.77 -4.38 14.75
C ILE A 88 -2.92 -5.18 13.44
N ASP A 89 -2.91 -4.52 12.29
CA ASP A 89 -3.08 -5.17 10.98
C ASP A 89 -1.80 -5.89 10.52
N LEU A 90 -0.66 -5.48 11.08
CA LEU A 90 0.59 -6.20 10.92
C LEU A 90 0.54 -7.53 11.70
N THR A 91 0.11 -7.48 12.97
CA THR A 91 0.13 -8.65 13.87
C THR A 91 -1.06 -9.59 13.68
N ASN A 92 -2.21 -9.10 13.23
CA ASN A 92 -3.38 -9.92 12.90
C ASN A 92 -3.29 -10.59 11.51
N GLY A 93 -2.20 -10.35 10.77
CA GLY A 93 -1.91 -10.97 9.48
C GLY A 93 -2.61 -10.35 8.28
N GLN A 94 -3.37 -9.27 8.43
CA GLN A 94 -4.02 -8.59 7.30
C GLN A 94 -3.01 -8.05 6.29
N ILE A 95 -1.98 -7.34 6.75
CA ILE A 95 -0.91 -6.80 5.90
C ILE A 95 -0.16 -7.96 5.22
N ASN A 96 0.17 -8.98 6.02
CA ASN A 96 0.86 -10.17 5.52
C ASN A 96 0.08 -10.84 4.37
N ARG A 97 -1.24 -10.95 4.49
CA ARG A 97 -2.09 -11.52 3.44
C ARG A 97 -2.18 -10.61 2.22
N ALA A 98 -2.36 -9.30 2.42
CA ALA A 98 -2.47 -8.34 1.34
C ALA A 98 -1.19 -8.25 0.49
N LEU A 99 -0.03 -8.40 1.13
CA LEU A 99 1.26 -8.41 0.45
C LEU A 99 1.75 -9.81 0.07
N THR A 100 0.96 -10.86 0.23
CA THR A 100 1.28 -12.17 -0.36
C THR A 100 0.77 -12.13 -1.79
N PRO A 101 1.65 -12.01 -2.80
CA PRO A 101 1.20 -11.92 -4.17
C PRO A 101 0.53 -13.23 -4.59
N GLY A 102 -0.52 -13.11 -5.41
CA GLY A 102 -1.19 -14.24 -6.01
C GLY A 102 -0.34 -14.92 -7.10
N THR A 103 -0.99 -15.72 -7.94
CA THR A 103 -0.37 -16.28 -9.14
C THR A 103 -0.45 -15.27 -10.28
N ALA A 104 0.55 -15.28 -11.18
CA ALA A 104 0.56 -14.41 -12.34
C ALA A 104 -0.72 -14.61 -13.17
N PRO A 105 -1.39 -13.52 -13.62
CA PRO A 105 -2.59 -13.63 -14.43
C PRO A 105 -2.24 -14.23 -15.81
N SER A 106 -3.17 -14.98 -16.40
CA SER A 106 -3.05 -15.51 -17.77
C SER A 106 -3.20 -14.43 -18.87
N ARG A 107 -3.01 -13.15 -18.54
CA ARG A 107 -3.35 -12.02 -19.41
C ARG A 107 -2.16 -11.63 -20.27
N THR A 108 -2.36 -11.49 -21.58
CA THR A 108 -1.37 -10.93 -22.50
C THR A 108 -1.12 -9.47 -22.14
N VAL A 109 0.13 -9.13 -21.82
CA VAL A 109 0.57 -7.76 -21.59
C VAL A 109 0.58 -7.03 -22.93
N VAL A 110 -0.20 -5.95 -23.04
CA VAL A 110 -0.05 -4.98 -24.14
C VAL A 110 0.88 -3.89 -23.61
N THR A 111 2.11 -3.92 -24.08
CA THR A 111 3.12 -2.90 -23.78
C THR A 111 3.77 -2.47 -25.08
N CYS A 112 4.05 -1.18 -25.22
CA CYS A 112 4.84 -0.62 -26.31
C CYS A 112 6.36 -0.78 -26.09
N TYR A 113 6.78 -1.36 -24.95
CA TYR A 113 8.17 -1.60 -24.58
C TYR A 113 8.39 -3.05 -24.10
N PRO A 114 9.49 -3.72 -24.48
CA PRO A 114 9.77 -5.08 -24.04
C PRO A 114 10.01 -5.13 -22.53
N VAL A 115 9.17 -5.88 -21.81
CA VAL A 115 9.22 -6.07 -20.34
C VAL A 115 10.31 -7.05 -19.89
N GLU A 116 10.94 -7.77 -20.82
CA GLU A 116 11.91 -8.85 -20.59
C GLU A 116 13.22 -8.41 -19.89
N ARG A 117 13.42 -7.11 -19.66
CA ARG A 117 14.63 -6.56 -19.02
C ARG A 117 14.47 -6.16 -17.55
N TYR A 118 13.27 -6.28 -16.97
CA TYR A 118 12.96 -5.70 -15.66
C TYR A 118 12.32 -6.70 -14.67
N LEU A 119 12.29 -7.99 -15.00
CA LEU A 119 11.77 -9.07 -14.14
C LEU A 119 12.85 -10.12 -13.86
#